data_AF-A0A834IB00-F1
#
_entry.id   AF-A0A834IB00-F1
#
_cell.length_a   1.000
_cell.length_b   1.000
_cell.length_c   1.000
_cell.angle_alpha   90.00
_cell.angle_beta   90.00
_cell.angle_gamma   90.00
#
_symmetry.space_group_name_H-M   'P 1'
#
loop_
_entity.id
_entity.type
_entity.pdbx_description
1 polymer ?
#
loop_
_entity_poly.entity_id
_entity_poly.type
_entity_poly.pdbx_seq_one_letter_code
_entity_poly.pdbx_strand_id
1 'polypeptide(L)'
;MKRKHLHQYHNTSAHEDSKKSPSTWPMYGFVGTLAVACYLNGIEGDFVHDDIPAVTLNRDVLAINSISDVFKNDFWGTPMADEDSHKSYRPLTVLTFR
;
A
#
# COMPACT_ATOMS: atom_id res chain seq x y z
N MET A 1 -1.20 82.23 6.20
CA MET A 1 -0.90 81.77 4.82
C MET A 1 -1.34 80.32 4.70
N LYS A 2 -2.55 80.09 4.18
CA LYS A 2 -3.11 78.75 3.90
C LYS A 2 -2.36 78.16 2.70
N ARG A 3 -1.91 76.91 2.76
CA ARG A 3 -1.92 75.98 1.60
C ARG A 3 -1.51 74.56 2.01
N LYS A 4 -2.54 73.73 2.19
CA LYS A 4 -2.68 72.37 1.63
C LYS A 4 -1.36 71.58 1.50
N HIS A 5 -0.96 70.86 2.54
CA HIS A 5 -0.29 69.57 2.37
C HIS A 5 -1.34 68.49 2.64
N LEU A 6 -2.17 68.25 1.63
CA LEU A 6 -3.06 67.11 1.59
C LEU A 6 -2.19 65.85 1.63
N HIS A 7 -2.41 65.08 2.68
CA HIS A 7 -2.11 63.68 2.82
C HIS A 7 -2.05 62.94 1.48
N GLN A 8 -0.86 62.77 0.95
CA GLN A 8 -0.57 61.68 0.03
C GLN A 8 -0.31 60.46 0.90
N TYR A 9 -1.39 59.84 1.40
CA TYR A 9 -1.31 58.46 1.89
C TYR A 9 -0.97 57.60 0.68
N HIS A 10 0.33 57.40 0.49
CA HIS A 10 0.86 56.50 -0.51
C HIS A 10 0.37 55.10 -0.13
N ASN A 11 -0.57 54.62 -0.93
CA ASN A 11 -1.14 53.29 -0.88
C ASN A 11 0.00 52.30 -1.13
N THR A 12 0.72 51.96 -0.06
CA THR A 12 1.77 50.95 -0.10
C THR A 12 1.04 49.64 0.07
N SER A 13 0.58 49.10 -1.06
CA SER A 13 0.16 47.72 -1.19
C SER A 13 1.31 46.87 -0.67
N ALA A 14 1.22 46.41 0.58
CA ALA A 14 2.09 45.38 1.10
C ALA A 14 1.89 44.17 0.19
N HIS A 15 2.83 43.97 -0.73
CA HIS A 15 2.97 42.73 -1.46
C HIS A 15 3.39 41.71 -0.40
N GLU A 16 2.41 41.09 0.26
CA GLU A 16 2.63 39.87 1.02
C GLU A 16 3.12 38.84 0.02
N ASP A 17 4.44 38.75 -0.15
CA ASP A 17 5.08 37.66 -0.85
C ASP A 17 4.69 36.37 -0.11
N SER A 18 3.64 35.73 -0.60
CA SER A 18 3.19 34.42 -0.17
C SER A 18 4.30 33.42 -0.45
N LYS A 19 5.20 33.23 0.52
CA LYS A 19 6.23 32.20 0.48
C LYS A 19 5.52 30.85 0.45
N LYS A 20 5.37 30.26 -0.74
CA LYS A 20 4.92 28.87 -0.89
C LYS A 20 5.88 27.95 -0.14
N SER A 21 5.35 27.11 0.74
CA SER A 21 6.13 26.08 1.39
C SER A 21 6.65 25.06 0.36
N PRO A 22 7.85 24.49 0.57
CA PRO A 22 8.40 23.50 -0.33
C PRO A 22 7.52 22.25 -0.37
N SER A 23 7.37 21.69 -1.57
CA SER A 23 6.59 20.47 -1.82
C SER A 23 7.28 19.25 -1.20
N THR A 24 6.52 18.43 -0.46
CA THR A 24 7.01 17.18 0.15
C THR A 24 6.93 15.97 -0.79
N TRP A 25 6.30 16.12 -1.97
CA TRP A 25 6.16 15.05 -2.96
C TRP A 25 7.47 14.37 -3.39
N PRO A 26 8.59 15.08 -3.62
CA PRO A 26 9.85 14.45 -3.96
C PRO A 26 10.39 13.53 -2.87
N MET A 27 10.14 13.85 -1.59
CA MET A 27 10.54 13.03 -0.45
C MET A 27 9.79 11.69 -0.46
N TYR A 28 8.47 11.72 -0.67
CA TYR A 28 7.68 10.50 -0.79
C TYR A 28 8.10 9.66 -2.01
N GLY A 29 8.40 10.32 -3.14
CA GLY A 29 8.93 9.64 -4.33
C GLY A 29 10.28 8.96 -4.07
N PHE A 30 11.18 9.62 -3.35
CA PHE A 30 12.48 9.06 -2.98
C PHE A 30 12.34 7.84 -2.06
N VAL A 31 11.51 7.94 -1.01
CA VAL A 31 11.25 6.84 -0.08
C VAL A 31 10.61 5.65 -0.82
N GLY A 32 9.62 5.90 -1.67
CA GLY A 32 8.97 4.85 -2.46
C GLY A 32 9.93 4.16 -3.43
N THR A 33 10.78 4.93 -4.11
CA THR A 33 11.78 4.38 -5.05
C THR A 33 12.80 3.51 -4.32
N LEU A 34 13.32 3.97 -3.18
CA LEU A 34 14.25 3.19 -2.37
C LEU A 34 13.61 1.90 -1.84
N ALA A 35 12.36 1.97 -1.37
CA ALA A 35 11.64 0.79 -0.92
C ALA A 35 11.53 -0.25 -2.05
N VAL A 36 11.11 0.15 -3.25
CA VAL A 36 11.05 -0.75 -4.41
C VAL A 36 12.43 -1.32 -4.74
N ALA A 37 13.46 -0.47 -4.82
CA ALA A 37 14.82 -0.88 -5.15
C ALA A 37 15.38 -1.97 -4.22
N CYS A 38 15.09 -1.88 -2.92
CA CYS A 38 15.49 -2.88 -1.92
C CYS A 38 14.87 -4.27 -2.13
N TYR A 39 13.75 -4.38 -2.84
CA TYR A 39 13.06 -5.65 -3.11
C TYR A 39 13.23 -6.13 -4.56
N LEU A 40 13.86 -5.34 -5.45
CA LEU A 40 14.07 -5.74 -6.86
C LEU A 40 14.91 -7.02 -6.98
N ASN A 41 15.84 -7.24 -6.06
CA ASN A 41 16.66 -8.45 -6.01
C ASN A 41 15.85 -9.72 -5.67
N GLY A 42 14.61 -9.58 -5.20
CA GLY A 42 13.72 -10.69 -4.87
C GLY A 42 12.77 -11.09 -5.99
N ILE A 43 12.78 -10.41 -7.15
CA ILE A 43 11.83 -10.69 -8.25
C ILE A 43 12.00 -12.11 -8.82
N GLU A 44 13.24 -12.59 -8.88
CA GLU A 44 13.58 -13.95 -9.37
C GLU A 44 13.81 -14.93 -8.21
N GLY A 45 13.29 -14.62 -7.01
CA GLY A 45 13.39 -15.50 -5.86
C GLY A 45 12.51 -16.75 -5.99
N ASP A 46 12.99 -17.87 -5.46
CA ASP A 46 12.20 -19.10 -5.32
C ASP A 46 11.21 -18.99 -4.15
N PHE A 47 10.24 -19.92 -4.12
CA PHE A 47 9.31 -20.04 -3.00
C PHE A 47 10.02 -20.30 -1.67
N VAL A 48 9.68 -19.51 -0.66
CA VAL A 48 10.17 -19.70 0.70
C VAL A 48 9.17 -20.52 1.54
N HIS A 49 9.48 -20.72 2.82
CA HIS A 49 8.79 -21.65 3.71
C HIS A 49 7.26 -21.59 3.67
N ASP A 50 6.67 -20.40 3.70
CA ASP A 50 5.20 -20.23 3.72
C ASP A 50 4.59 -20.29 2.32
N ASP A 51 5.34 -19.93 1.28
CA ASP A 51 4.84 -19.94 -0.09
C ASP A 51 4.58 -21.36 -0.58
N ILE A 52 5.46 -22.30 -0.21
CA ILE A 52 5.38 -23.70 -0.62
C ILE A 52 4.02 -24.31 -0.23
N PRO A 53 3.62 -24.37 1.05
CA PRO A 53 2.33 -24.95 1.43
C PRO A 53 1.15 -24.11 0.93
N ALA A 54 1.26 -22.77 0.91
CA ALA A 54 0.14 -21.91 0.52
C ALA A 54 -0.16 -21.92 -0.98
N VAL A 55 0.86 -22.01 -1.85
CA VAL A 55 0.72 -21.86 -3.31
C VAL A 55 0.89 -23.18 -4.04
N THR A 56 1.90 -23.98 -3.65
CA THR A 56 2.27 -25.18 -4.44
C THR A 56 1.58 -26.45 -3.97
N LEU A 57 1.15 -26.52 -2.71
CA LEU A 57 0.53 -27.71 -2.12
C LEU A 57 -0.94 -27.53 -1.75
N ASN A 58 -1.41 -26.28 -1.65
CA ASN A 58 -2.78 -25.99 -1.27
C ASN A 58 -3.76 -26.45 -2.37
N ARG A 59 -4.60 -27.42 -2.03
CA ARG A 59 -5.59 -28.01 -2.94
C ARG A 59 -6.65 -27.01 -3.43
N ASP A 60 -6.89 -25.96 -2.67
CA ASP A 60 -7.80 -24.88 -3.04
C ASP A 60 -7.17 -23.97 -4.12
N VAL A 61 -5.87 -23.70 -4.02
CA VAL A 61 -5.09 -22.95 -5.02
C VAL A 61 -4.89 -23.78 -6.29
N LEU A 62 -4.56 -25.07 -6.17
CA LEU A 62 -4.38 -25.96 -7.32
C LEU A 62 -5.68 -26.32 -8.07
N ALA A 63 -6.81 -25.71 -7.69
CA ALA A 63 -8.14 -25.98 -8.21
C ALA A 63 -8.58 -27.46 -8.13
N ILE A 64 -7.96 -28.25 -7.23
CA ILE A 64 -8.32 -29.65 -6.96
C ILE A 64 -9.63 -29.72 -6.18
N ASN A 65 -9.81 -28.83 -5.20
CA ASN A 65 -11.05 -28.67 -4.45
C ASN A 65 -12.01 -27.70 -5.17
N SER A 66 -13.30 -27.74 -4.83
CA SER A 66 -14.27 -26.81 -5.42
C SER A 66 -14.04 -25.37 -4.95
N ILE A 67 -14.57 -24.37 -5.66
CA ILE A 67 -14.53 -22.98 -5.20
C ILE A 67 -15.27 -22.82 -3.86
N SER A 68 -16.30 -23.63 -3.61
CA SER A 68 -17.03 -23.58 -2.34
C SER A 68 -16.18 -23.98 -1.14
N ASP A 69 -15.17 -24.84 -1.34
CA ASP A 69 -14.28 -25.30 -0.28
C ASP A 69 -13.28 -24.21 0.14
N VAL A 70 -12.93 -23.29 -0.76
CA VAL A 70 -12.12 -22.09 -0.45
C VAL A 70 -12.73 -21.27 0.71
N PHE A 71 -14.06 -21.26 0.83
CA PHE A 71 -14.78 -20.54 1.89
C PHE A 71 -14.96 -21.38 3.17
N LYS A 72 -14.55 -22.64 3.17
CA LYS A 72 -14.64 -23.56 4.31
C LYS A 72 -13.28 -23.91 4.89
N ASN A 73 -12.20 -23.68 4.15
CA ASN A 73 -10.83 -23.99 4.54
C ASN A 73 -10.09 -22.74 5.03
N ASP A 74 -8.98 -22.94 5.74
CA ASP A 74 -8.02 -21.88 6.05
C ASP A 74 -7.12 -21.54 4.87
N PHE A 75 -6.26 -20.55 5.08
CA PHE A 75 -5.27 -20.09 4.12
C PHE A 75 -4.35 -21.21 3.57
N TRP A 76 -4.15 -22.29 4.32
CA TRP A 76 -3.26 -23.40 3.95
C TRP A 76 -4.02 -24.56 3.30
N GLY A 77 -5.35 -24.46 3.16
CA GLY A 77 -6.20 -25.49 2.57
C GLY A 77 -6.71 -26.54 3.56
N THR A 78 -6.58 -26.28 4.88
CA THR A 78 -7.09 -27.17 5.94
C THR A 78 -8.52 -26.78 6.32
N PRO A 79 -9.48 -27.72 6.43
CA PRO A 79 -10.84 -27.40 6.81
C PRO A 79 -10.95 -26.60 8.12
N MET A 80 -11.82 -25.59 8.16
CA MET A 80 -11.90 -24.73 9.35
C MET A 80 -12.47 -25.37 10.60
N ALA A 81 -13.14 -26.50 10.45
CA ALA A 81 -13.59 -27.30 11.58
C ALA A 81 -12.48 -28.15 12.21
N ASP A 82 -11.36 -28.34 11.53
CA ASP A 82 -10.26 -29.20 12.00
C ASP A 82 -9.48 -28.52 13.15
N GLU A 83 -9.08 -29.29 14.18
CA GLU A 83 -8.29 -28.77 15.30
C GLU A 83 -6.91 -28.30 14.86
N ASP A 84 -6.35 -28.93 13.82
CA ASP A 84 -5.00 -28.63 13.31
C ASP A 84 -4.99 -27.41 12.35
N SER A 85 -6.15 -26.87 11.98
CA SER A 85 -6.16 -25.70 11.09
C SER A 85 -5.62 -24.47 11.82
N HIS A 86 -4.89 -23.62 11.12
CA HIS A 86 -4.32 -22.40 11.70
C HIS A 86 -5.34 -21.27 11.94
N LYS A 87 -6.63 -21.49 11.61
CA LYS A 87 -7.72 -20.50 11.78
C LYS A 87 -7.52 -19.19 10.99
N SER A 88 -6.54 -19.14 10.10
CA SER A 88 -6.27 -18.00 9.23
C SER A 88 -7.24 -18.00 8.03
N TYR A 89 -8.38 -17.32 8.17
CA TYR A 89 -9.39 -17.22 7.12
C TYR A 89 -9.05 -16.11 6.11
N ARG A 90 -8.64 -16.49 4.89
CA ARG A 90 -8.21 -15.57 3.80
C ARG A 90 -8.67 -16.02 2.41
N PRO A 91 -9.98 -16.25 2.20
CA PRO A 91 -10.49 -16.84 0.95
C PRO A 91 -10.17 -16.01 -0.29
N LEU A 92 -10.17 -14.67 -0.16
CA LEU A 92 -9.86 -13.79 -1.29
C LEU A 92 -8.40 -13.92 -1.73
N THR A 93 -7.46 -14.06 -0.79
CA THR A 93 -6.04 -14.27 -1.11
C THR A 93 -5.84 -15.63 -1.78
N VAL A 94 -6.50 -16.69 -1.29
CA VAL A 94 -6.45 -18.01 -1.93
C VAL A 94 -6.96 -17.94 -3.38
N LEU A 95 -8.04 -17.21 -3.63
CA LEU A 95 -8.57 -17.01 -4.98
C LEU A 95 -7.64 -16.23 -5.91
N THR A 96 -6.74 -15.37 -5.40
CA THR A 96 -5.77 -14.67 -6.26
C THR A 96 -4.64 -15.56 -6.77
N PHE A 97 -4.39 -16.69 -6.11
CA PHE A 97 -3.37 -17.68 -6.53
C PHE A 97 -3.95 -18.83 -7.35
N ARG A 98 -5.27 -19.03 -7.29
CA ARG A 98 -5.98 -20.13 -7.96
C ARG A 98 -6.13 -19.91 -9.47
#